data_AF-A0A6M1ZK83-F1
#
_entry.id   AF-A0A6M1ZK83-F1
#
_cell.length_a   1.000
_cell.length_b   1.000
_cell.length_c   1.000
_cell.angle_alpha   90.00
_cell.angle_beta   90.00
_cell.angle_gamma   90.00
#
_symmetry.space_group_name_H-M   'P 1'
#
loop_
_entity.id
_entity.type
_entity.pdbx_description
1 polymer ?
#
loop_
_entity_poly.entity_id
_entity_poly.type
_entity_poly.pdbx_seq_one_letter_code
_entity_poly.pdbx_strand_id
1 'polypeptide(L)'
;MTHFNHIPESEKKKEWFLLLKPLLDARFARDCPHKSQLIHGMNLTDETYGWKSIKYYVERCLKHATDGKSIFSRVKEIKATSNPDYIINDMFAELMAIPYLLQKGFTDLKYFRRNGVDFHVKYNGQSYYVEVTYVHGPNMKTFHCNPEPNFEGKNWDYSRKLINLLRNKYREKEAQILKKNLPLSNCIILIFTHLEETHEAWFKHAKIDGIHPILNFVITQKIATIVHGISVYEPEPTSLGGVFGKLNTFAWKNYSNQKF
;
A
#
# COMPACT_ATOMS: atom_id res chain seq x y z
N MET A 1 17.76 3.55 25.56
CA MET A 1 16.79 3.94 24.51
C MET A 1 17.32 5.16 23.78
N THR A 2 18.26 4.96 22.85
CA THR A 2 18.87 6.03 22.04
C THR A 2 18.67 5.75 20.55
N HIS A 3 17.49 5.22 20.21
CA HIS A 3 17.10 5.06 18.81
C HIS A 3 16.26 6.29 18.42
N PHE A 4 16.61 6.93 17.29
CA PHE A 4 15.95 8.13 16.75
C PHE A 4 16.17 9.45 17.52
N ASN A 5 17.44 9.85 17.73
CA ASN A 5 17.79 11.12 18.40
C ASN A 5 17.36 12.38 17.63
N HIS A 6 17.14 12.26 16.31
CA HIS A 6 16.67 13.36 15.46
C HIS A 6 15.16 13.63 15.63
N ILE A 7 14.40 12.71 16.24
CA ILE A 7 12.98 12.94 16.54
C ILE A 7 12.89 13.69 17.88
N PRO A 8 12.26 14.87 17.94
CA PRO A 8 12.15 15.64 19.17
C PRO A 8 11.47 14.85 20.31
N GLU A 9 11.94 15.03 21.55
CA GLU A 9 11.35 14.36 22.71
C GLU A 9 9.88 14.72 22.94
N SER A 10 9.45 15.91 22.51
CA SER A 10 8.04 16.30 22.51
C SER A 10 7.19 15.43 21.58
N GLU A 11 7.73 15.00 20.43
CA GLU A 11 7.06 14.10 19.50
C GLU A 11 7.02 12.66 20.01
N LYS A 12 8.08 12.19 20.68
CA LYS A 12 8.11 10.83 21.26
C LYS A 12 7.07 10.60 22.36
N LYS A 13 6.54 11.67 22.95
CA LYS A 13 5.46 11.65 23.95
C LYS A 13 4.06 11.67 23.32
N LYS A 14 3.92 11.90 22.01
CA LYS A 14 2.62 11.95 21.33
C LYS A 14 2.10 10.56 21.03
N GLU A 15 0.77 10.46 20.94
CA GLU A 15 0.07 9.19 20.73
C GLU A 15 0.57 8.41 19.51
N TRP A 16 0.87 9.09 18.39
CA TRP A 16 1.36 8.43 17.18
C TRP A 16 2.64 7.63 17.43
N PHE A 17 3.58 8.18 18.20
CA PHE A 17 4.86 7.54 18.49
C PHE A 17 4.68 6.45 19.55
N LEU A 18 3.84 6.70 20.56
CA LEU A 18 3.53 5.71 21.60
C LEU A 18 2.87 4.45 21.02
N LEU A 19 2.05 4.58 19.96
CA LEU A 19 1.45 3.45 19.25
C LEU A 19 2.47 2.67 18.39
N LEU A 20 3.43 3.36 17.77
CA LEU A 20 4.48 2.73 16.98
C LEU A 20 5.56 2.08 17.85
N LYS A 21 5.85 2.63 19.02
CA LYS A 21 6.96 2.18 19.87
C LYS A 21 6.95 0.67 20.15
N PRO A 22 5.83 0.02 20.52
CA PRO A 22 5.78 -1.42 20.69
C PRO A 22 6.15 -2.23 19.43
N LEU A 23 5.85 -1.71 18.24
CA LEU A 23 6.21 -2.32 16.96
C LEU A 23 7.71 -2.17 16.71
N LEU A 24 8.27 -0.99 16.97
CA LEU A 24 9.69 -0.72 16.86
C LEU A 24 10.49 -1.61 17.82
N ASP A 25 10.10 -1.65 19.09
CA ASP A 25 10.73 -2.50 20.11
C ASP A 25 10.67 -3.98 19.70
N ALA A 26 9.51 -4.45 19.22
CA ALA A 26 9.36 -5.82 18.73
C ALA A 26 10.24 -6.10 17.51
N ARG A 27 10.41 -5.14 16.60
CA ARG A 27 11.25 -5.31 15.41
C ARG A 27 12.74 -5.26 15.72
N PHE A 28 13.17 -4.40 16.65
CA PHE A 28 14.56 -4.32 17.11
C PHE A 28 15.02 -5.59 17.83
N ALA A 29 14.09 -6.31 18.48
CA ALA A 29 14.36 -7.59 19.12
C ALA A 29 14.50 -8.78 18.14
N ARG A 30 14.43 -8.53 16.83
CA ARG A 30 14.56 -9.55 15.77
C ARG A 30 15.90 -9.42 15.06
N ASP A 31 16.33 -10.48 14.40
CA ASP A 31 17.54 -10.48 13.58
C ASP A 31 17.48 -9.41 12.46
N CYS A 32 18.66 -8.91 12.10
CA CYS A 32 18.85 -7.92 11.04
C CYS A 32 17.86 -6.74 11.11
N PRO A 33 17.75 -6.01 12.24
CA PRO A 33 16.84 -4.86 12.36
C PRO A 33 17.17 -3.75 11.36
N HIS A 34 18.44 -3.61 10.98
CA HIS A 34 18.89 -2.66 9.97
C HIS A 34 18.31 -2.90 8.56
N LYS A 35 17.77 -4.10 8.27
CA LYS A 35 17.09 -4.39 6.99
C LYS A 35 15.61 -4.02 6.98
N SER A 36 15.04 -3.62 8.12
CA SER A 36 13.63 -3.25 8.20
C SER A 36 13.40 -1.89 7.54
N GLN A 37 12.44 -1.84 6.61
CA GLN A 37 12.03 -0.60 5.96
C GLN A 37 11.42 0.39 6.96
N LEU A 38 10.70 -0.09 7.98
CA LEU A 38 10.20 0.74 9.08
C LEU A 38 11.34 1.41 9.83
N ILE A 39 12.38 0.65 10.21
CA ILE A 39 13.54 1.20 10.94
C ILE A 39 14.30 2.17 10.04
N HIS A 40 14.43 1.87 8.75
CA HIS A 40 15.03 2.78 7.78
C HIS A 40 14.24 4.10 7.68
N GLY A 41 12.94 4.05 7.43
CA GLY A 41 12.08 5.24 7.32
C GLY A 41 12.02 6.07 8.60
N MET A 42 12.08 5.43 9.77
CA MET A 42 12.17 6.14 11.05
C MET A 42 13.54 6.78 11.31
N ASN A 43 14.60 6.39 10.57
CA ASN A 43 15.94 6.97 10.66
C ASN A 43 16.22 8.07 9.63
N LEU A 44 15.36 8.22 8.61
CA LEU A 44 15.48 9.30 7.64
C LEU A 44 15.23 10.65 8.31
N THR A 45 16.17 11.58 8.11
CA THR A 45 16.16 12.93 8.68
C THR A 45 15.57 13.96 7.74
N ASP A 46 15.25 13.57 6.50
CA ASP A 46 14.65 14.44 5.51
C ASP A 46 13.29 14.95 6.01
N GLU A 47 13.04 16.25 5.81
CA GLU A 47 11.79 16.88 6.19
C GLU A 47 10.60 16.39 5.35
N THR A 48 10.88 15.88 4.15
CA THR A 48 9.90 15.44 3.16
C THR A 48 9.62 13.94 3.26
N TYR A 49 10.63 13.13 3.64
CA TYR A 49 10.58 11.67 3.59
C TYR A 49 11.12 11.05 4.89
N GLY A 50 10.30 10.26 5.59
CA GLY A 50 10.73 9.55 6.81
C GLY A 50 9.68 9.53 7.92
N TRP A 51 10.11 9.73 9.17
CA TRP A 51 9.23 9.64 10.35
C TRP A 51 8.06 10.64 10.32
N LYS A 52 8.23 11.81 9.67
CA LYS A 52 7.16 12.81 9.47
C LYS A 52 6.02 12.25 8.59
N SER A 53 6.34 11.49 7.54
CA SER A 53 5.34 10.83 6.67
C SER A 53 4.59 9.73 7.42
N ILE A 54 5.34 8.91 8.19
CA ILE A 54 4.75 7.88 9.07
C ILE A 54 3.79 8.53 10.07
N LYS A 55 4.23 9.59 10.74
CA LYS A 55 3.40 10.39 11.65
C LYS A 55 2.12 10.86 10.97
N TYR A 56 2.21 11.44 9.77
CA TYR A 56 1.05 11.90 9.01
C TYR A 56 0.01 10.78 8.80
N TYR A 57 0.42 9.60 8.38
CA TYR A 57 -0.50 8.47 8.19
C TYR A 57 -1.15 8.00 9.49
N VAL A 58 -0.35 7.92 10.56
CA VAL A 58 -0.87 7.55 11.89
C VAL A 58 -1.89 8.58 12.36
N GLU A 59 -1.57 9.87 12.31
CA GLU A 59 -2.48 10.94 12.74
C GLU A 59 -3.76 10.99 11.90
N ARG A 60 -3.67 10.76 10.58
CA ARG A 60 -4.84 10.65 9.71
C ARG A 60 -5.71 9.44 10.08
N CYS A 61 -5.09 8.31 10.38
CA CYS A 61 -5.79 7.12 10.86
C CYS A 61 -6.55 7.42 12.16
N LEU A 62 -5.87 8.00 13.15
CA LEU A 62 -6.48 8.34 14.45
C LEU A 62 -7.65 9.32 14.33
N LYS A 63 -7.58 10.24 13.36
CA LYS A 63 -8.61 11.26 13.16
C LYS A 63 -9.82 10.75 12.37
N HIS A 64 -9.63 9.84 11.42
CA HIS A 64 -10.66 9.54 10.41
C HIS A 64 -11.18 8.10 10.41
N ALA A 65 -10.48 7.15 11.04
CA ALA A 65 -10.92 5.77 11.11
C ALA A 65 -11.43 5.41 12.51
N THR A 66 -12.70 5.01 12.62
CA THR A 66 -13.20 4.36 13.84
C THR A 66 -12.37 3.11 14.11
N ASP A 67 -11.93 2.95 15.36
CA ASP A 67 -11.05 1.87 15.81
C ASP A 67 -9.69 1.79 15.09
N GLY A 68 -9.25 2.85 14.40
CA GLY A 68 -7.98 2.89 13.67
C GLY A 68 -6.74 2.59 14.53
N LYS A 69 -6.78 2.89 15.83
CA LYS A 69 -5.75 2.49 16.81
C LYS A 69 -5.49 0.97 16.83
N SER A 70 -6.50 0.18 16.48
CA SER A 70 -6.39 -1.29 16.47
C SER A 70 -5.48 -1.83 15.38
N ILE A 71 -5.11 -1.04 14.35
CA ILE A 71 -4.08 -1.43 13.37
C ILE A 71 -2.78 -1.81 14.10
N PHE A 72 -2.41 -1.06 15.15
CA PHE A 72 -1.19 -1.25 15.93
C PHE A 72 -1.25 -2.46 16.89
N SER A 73 -2.37 -3.18 16.97
CA SER A 73 -2.54 -4.31 17.91
C SER A 73 -1.79 -5.60 17.50
N ARG A 74 -1.21 -5.63 16.29
CA ARG A 74 -0.56 -6.82 15.70
C ARG A 74 0.87 -7.09 16.19
N VAL A 75 1.32 -6.42 17.25
CA VAL A 75 2.65 -6.63 17.88
C VAL A 75 2.92 -8.10 18.19
N LYS A 76 1.89 -8.85 18.63
CA LYS A 76 2.03 -10.29 18.92
C LYS A 76 2.36 -11.10 17.67
N GLU A 77 1.77 -10.78 16.52
CA GLU A 77 2.03 -11.47 15.26
C GLU A 77 3.48 -11.23 14.80
N ILE A 78 3.97 -10.00 14.93
CA ILE A 78 5.37 -9.61 14.60
C ILE A 78 6.38 -10.43 15.43
N LYS A 79 6.09 -10.66 16.72
CA LYS A 79 6.95 -11.44 17.60
C LYS A 79 6.99 -12.92 17.23
N ALA A 80 5.89 -13.46 16.71
CA ALA A 80 5.73 -14.89 16.43
C ALA A 80 6.16 -15.31 15.01
N THR A 81 6.17 -14.38 14.04
CA THR A 81 6.49 -14.69 12.64
C THR A 81 8.00 -14.77 12.39
N SER A 82 8.43 -15.59 11.42
CA SER A 82 9.79 -15.59 10.88
C SER A 82 10.07 -14.37 9.99
N ASN A 83 9.03 -13.75 9.42
CA ASN A 83 9.12 -12.56 8.57
C ASN A 83 8.26 -11.41 9.12
N PRO A 84 8.79 -10.62 10.09
CA PRO A 84 8.07 -9.52 10.73
C PRO A 84 7.75 -8.37 9.76
N ASP A 85 8.63 -8.10 8.80
CA ASP A 85 8.49 -6.96 7.90
C ASP A 85 7.29 -7.13 6.94
N TYR A 86 6.90 -8.37 6.61
CA TYR A 86 5.66 -8.63 5.88
C TYR A 86 4.42 -8.11 6.62
N ILE A 87 4.33 -8.39 7.93
CA ILE A 87 3.21 -7.96 8.79
C ILE A 87 3.20 -6.45 8.93
N ILE A 88 4.37 -5.85 9.17
CA ILE A 88 4.54 -4.41 9.30
C ILE A 88 4.13 -3.70 8.00
N ASN A 89 4.53 -4.22 6.84
CA ASN A 89 4.17 -3.62 5.56
C ASN A 89 2.66 -3.69 5.28
N ASP A 90 1.98 -4.80 5.60
CA ASP A 90 0.51 -4.85 5.51
C ASP A 90 -0.15 -3.84 6.46
N MET A 91 0.35 -3.68 7.69
CA MET A 91 -0.16 -2.65 8.63
C MET A 91 -0.01 -1.23 8.08
N PHE A 92 1.13 -0.92 7.48
CA PHE A 92 1.35 0.40 6.90
C PHE A 92 0.51 0.61 5.64
N ALA A 93 0.30 -0.43 4.83
CA ALA A 93 -0.67 -0.37 3.74
C ALA A 93 -2.09 -0.08 4.25
N GLU A 94 -2.52 -0.70 5.35
CA GLU A 94 -3.79 -0.36 6.01
C GLU A 94 -3.83 1.13 6.44
N LEU A 95 -2.75 1.68 7.00
CA LEU A 95 -2.67 3.11 7.34
C LEU A 95 -2.81 4.03 6.12
N MET A 96 -2.21 3.65 4.99
CA MET A 96 -2.23 4.44 3.75
C MET A 96 -3.55 4.30 2.96
N ALA A 97 -4.27 3.20 3.17
CA ALA A 97 -5.63 3.03 2.64
C ALA A 97 -6.54 4.18 3.08
N ILE A 98 -6.37 4.67 4.30
CA ILE A 98 -7.25 5.69 4.90
C ILE A 98 -7.23 7.00 4.10
N PRO A 99 -6.08 7.70 3.93
CA PRO A 99 -6.07 8.92 3.12
C PRO A 99 -6.45 8.65 1.66
N TYR A 100 -6.10 7.49 1.09
CA TYR A 100 -6.51 7.12 -0.27
C TYR A 100 -8.04 7.05 -0.39
N LEU A 101 -8.70 6.30 0.49
CA LEU A 101 -10.15 6.13 0.50
C LEU A 101 -10.86 7.47 0.73
N LEU A 102 -10.36 8.31 1.66
CA LEU A 102 -10.90 9.66 1.87
C LEU A 102 -10.80 10.53 0.61
N GLN A 103 -9.66 10.52 -0.08
CA GLN A 103 -9.47 11.27 -1.33
C GLN A 103 -10.43 10.79 -2.43
N LYS A 104 -10.79 9.51 -2.43
CA LYS A 104 -11.76 8.92 -3.36
C LYS A 104 -13.22 9.12 -2.93
N GLY A 105 -13.48 9.88 -1.87
CA GLY A 105 -14.83 10.22 -1.42
C GLY A 105 -15.50 9.15 -0.55
N PHE A 106 -14.75 8.15 -0.07
CA PHE A 106 -15.28 7.20 0.91
C PHE A 106 -15.44 7.87 2.29
N THR A 107 -16.46 7.45 3.01
CA THR A 107 -16.86 7.97 4.33
C THR A 107 -17.12 6.80 5.29
N ASP A 108 -17.38 7.10 6.57
CA ASP A 108 -17.61 6.10 7.62
C ASP A 108 -16.55 5.00 7.66
N LEU A 109 -15.26 5.39 7.59
CA LEU A 109 -14.14 4.45 7.62
C LEU A 109 -14.06 3.77 8.99
N LYS A 110 -14.36 2.48 9.05
CA LYS A 110 -14.24 1.65 10.25
C LYS A 110 -13.20 0.57 10.02
N TYR A 111 -12.19 0.52 10.88
CA TYR A 111 -11.24 -0.59 10.86
C TYR A 111 -11.93 -1.84 11.43
N PHE A 112 -11.99 -2.93 10.65
CA PHE A 112 -12.92 -4.03 10.91
C PHE A 112 -12.26 -5.41 10.97
N ARG A 113 -10.95 -5.47 11.23
CA ARG A 113 -10.12 -6.69 11.15
C ARG A 113 -10.66 -7.86 11.99
N ARG A 114 -11.25 -7.58 13.16
CA ARG A 114 -11.83 -8.62 14.04
C ARG A 114 -12.96 -9.40 13.36
N ASN A 115 -13.64 -8.77 12.41
CA ASN A 115 -14.71 -9.37 11.63
C ASN A 115 -14.18 -10.02 10.34
N GLY A 116 -12.85 -9.98 10.14
CA GLY A 116 -12.14 -10.69 9.10
C GLY A 116 -11.98 -9.94 7.79
N VAL A 117 -12.10 -8.60 7.82
CA VAL A 117 -11.78 -7.69 6.73
C VAL A 117 -11.10 -6.43 7.24
N ASP A 118 -10.24 -5.78 6.46
CA ASP A 118 -9.45 -4.66 6.98
C ASP A 118 -10.31 -3.41 7.26
N PHE A 119 -11.17 -3.01 6.32
CA PHE A 119 -12.08 -1.87 6.52
C PHE A 119 -13.53 -2.15 6.10
N HIS A 120 -14.45 -1.47 6.76
CA HIS A 120 -15.81 -1.24 6.27
C HIS A 120 -15.99 0.26 6.03
N VAL A 121 -16.48 0.63 4.85
CA VAL A 121 -16.58 2.02 4.39
C VAL A 121 -17.91 2.27 3.68
N LYS A 122 -18.28 3.54 3.50
CA LYS A 122 -19.41 3.95 2.66
C LYS A 122 -18.99 4.79 1.48
N TYR A 123 -19.61 4.56 0.34
CA TYR A 123 -19.48 5.39 -0.85
C TYR A 123 -20.83 5.48 -1.57
N ASN A 124 -21.27 6.70 -1.89
CA ASN A 124 -22.59 6.97 -2.50
C ASN A 124 -23.76 6.24 -1.79
N GLY A 125 -23.75 6.24 -0.45
CA GLY A 125 -24.78 5.59 0.37
C GLY A 125 -24.69 4.06 0.44
N GLN A 126 -23.78 3.41 -0.29
CA GLN A 126 -23.57 1.97 -0.27
C GLN A 126 -22.40 1.58 0.64
N SER A 127 -22.53 0.43 1.32
CA SER A 127 -21.50 -0.15 2.17
C SER A 127 -20.55 -1.05 1.37
N TYR A 128 -19.26 -0.90 1.61
CA TYR A 128 -18.20 -1.73 1.03
C TYR A 128 -17.28 -2.30 2.11
N TYR A 129 -16.78 -3.50 1.86
CA TYR A 129 -15.69 -4.14 2.60
C TYR A 129 -14.40 -3.99 1.81
N VAL A 130 -13.34 -3.52 2.45
CA VAL A 130 -12.04 -3.30 1.80
C VAL A 130 -11.00 -4.22 2.43
N GLU A 131 -10.37 -5.03 1.60
CA GLU A 131 -9.15 -5.77 1.92
C GLU A 131 -7.95 -4.98 1.43
N VAL A 132 -6.93 -4.86 2.26
CA VAL A 132 -5.72 -4.10 1.95
C VAL A 132 -4.51 -5.02 2.03
N THR A 133 -3.59 -4.87 1.10
CA THR A 133 -2.29 -5.56 1.16
C THR A 133 -1.19 -4.76 0.50
N TYR A 134 0.05 -5.13 0.81
CA TYR A 134 1.23 -4.58 0.19
C TYR A 134 1.99 -5.61 -0.64
N VAL A 135 2.42 -5.22 -1.84
CA VAL A 135 3.35 -5.95 -2.69
C VAL A 135 4.62 -5.14 -2.86
N HIS A 136 5.75 -5.68 -2.38
CA HIS A 136 7.03 -5.14 -2.78
C HIS A 136 7.28 -5.52 -4.25
N GLY A 137 7.19 -4.53 -5.14
CA GLY A 137 7.48 -4.71 -6.55
C GLY A 137 8.97 -5.02 -6.78
N PRO A 138 9.34 -5.53 -7.97
CA PRO A 138 10.75 -5.63 -8.33
C PRO A 138 11.40 -4.24 -8.34
N ASN A 139 12.67 -4.14 -7.95
CA ASN A 139 13.42 -2.89 -8.02
C ASN A 139 13.58 -2.46 -9.50
N MET A 140 12.95 -1.35 -9.87
CA MET A 140 12.97 -0.81 -11.24
C MET A 140 14.10 0.20 -11.47
N LYS A 141 14.94 0.56 -10.48
CA LYS A 141 16.07 1.49 -10.65
C LYS A 141 17.12 1.02 -11.66
N THR A 142 17.21 -0.28 -11.87
CA THR A 142 18.14 -0.88 -12.85
C THR A 142 17.55 -0.97 -14.26
N PHE A 143 16.34 -0.45 -14.44
CA PHE A 143 15.65 -0.46 -15.72
C PHE A 143 16.14 0.70 -16.59
N HIS A 144 17.13 0.42 -17.43
CA HIS A 144 17.44 1.32 -18.55
C HIS A 144 16.46 1.03 -19.68
N CYS A 145 15.42 1.86 -19.85
CA CYS A 145 14.79 1.95 -21.17
C CYS A 145 15.80 2.62 -22.11
N ASN A 146 16.57 1.81 -22.83
CA ASN A 146 17.03 2.29 -24.13
C ASN A 146 15.77 2.39 -25.00
N PRO A 147 15.45 3.55 -25.57
CA PRO A 147 14.28 3.76 -26.42
C PRO A 147 14.51 3.15 -27.80
N GLU A 148 15.06 1.94 -27.85
CA GLU A 148 15.20 1.20 -29.10
C GLU A 148 13.88 0.48 -29.41
N PRO A 149 13.38 0.56 -30.65
CA PRO A 149 12.09 -0.01 -31.06
C PRO A 149 11.90 -1.51 -30.80
N ASN A 150 12.98 -2.25 -30.53
CA ASN A 150 13.00 -3.72 -30.49
C ASN A 150 13.28 -4.30 -29.09
N PHE A 151 13.04 -3.55 -28.01
CA PHE A 151 13.35 -3.95 -26.61
C PHE A 151 12.30 -4.91 -25.98
N GLU A 152 11.81 -5.88 -26.74
CA GLU A 152 10.72 -6.79 -26.37
C GLU A 152 11.13 -7.98 -25.46
N GLY A 153 12.39 -8.09 -25.04
CA GLY A 153 12.85 -9.26 -24.27
C GLY A 153 12.84 -9.11 -22.74
N LYS A 154 13.65 -8.18 -22.22
CA LYS A 154 13.96 -8.09 -20.78
C LYS A 154 12.86 -7.40 -19.96
N ASN A 155 12.13 -6.47 -20.57
CA ASN A 155 11.06 -5.71 -19.91
C ASN A 155 9.83 -6.58 -19.55
N TRP A 156 9.66 -7.68 -20.26
CA TRP A 156 8.56 -8.61 -20.07
C TRP A 156 8.74 -9.50 -18.85
N ASP A 157 9.98 -9.88 -18.52
CA ASP A 157 10.24 -10.74 -17.35
C ASP A 157 9.92 -10.02 -16.03
N TYR A 158 10.29 -8.74 -15.91
CA TYR A 158 9.93 -7.92 -14.75
C TYR A 158 8.43 -7.68 -14.63
N SER A 159 7.78 -7.34 -15.75
CA SER A 159 6.33 -7.17 -15.79
C SER A 159 5.62 -8.46 -15.40
N ARG A 160 6.06 -9.62 -15.91
CA ARG A 160 5.52 -10.93 -15.52
C ARG A 160 5.72 -11.23 -14.03
N LYS A 161 6.91 -10.95 -13.48
CA LYS A 161 7.19 -11.12 -12.04
C LYS A 161 6.24 -10.29 -11.17
N LEU A 162 6.10 -9.01 -11.47
CA LEU A 162 5.17 -8.13 -10.76
C LEU A 162 3.72 -8.61 -10.91
N ILE A 163 3.26 -8.91 -12.13
CA ILE A 163 1.89 -9.40 -12.35
C ILE A 163 1.64 -10.72 -11.61
N ASN A 164 2.62 -11.62 -11.57
CA ASN A 164 2.50 -12.86 -10.80
C ASN A 164 2.41 -12.59 -9.29
N LEU A 165 3.18 -11.64 -8.76
CA LEU A 165 3.07 -11.21 -7.36
C LEU A 165 1.68 -10.61 -7.06
N LEU A 166 1.19 -9.72 -7.91
CA LEU A 166 -0.14 -9.13 -7.78
C LEU A 166 -1.24 -10.20 -7.84
N ARG A 167 -1.15 -11.17 -8.76
CA ARG A 167 -2.09 -12.30 -8.87
C ARG A 167 -2.09 -13.18 -7.62
N ASN A 168 -0.91 -13.49 -7.08
CA ASN A 168 -0.80 -14.30 -5.87
C ASN A 168 -1.44 -13.58 -4.68
N LYS A 169 -1.14 -12.29 -4.48
CA LYS A 169 -1.75 -11.50 -3.41
C LYS A 169 -3.25 -11.28 -3.58
N TYR A 170 -3.71 -11.05 -4.79
CA TYR A 170 -5.15 -11.01 -5.07
C TYR A 170 -5.83 -12.31 -4.68
N ARG A 171 -5.28 -13.48 -5.08
CA ARG A 171 -5.87 -14.79 -4.74
C ARG A 171 -5.92 -15.03 -3.23
N GLU A 172 -4.88 -14.61 -2.50
CA GLU A 172 -4.87 -14.67 -1.03
C GLU A 172 -6.02 -13.86 -0.43
N LYS A 173 -6.22 -12.61 -0.89
CA LYS A 173 -7.30 -11.73 -0.42
C LYS A 173 -8.69 -12.17 -0.89
N GLU A 174 -8.81 -12.66 -2.12
CA GLU A 174 -10.04 -13.27 -2.64
C GLU A 174 -10.45 -14.47 -1.79
N ALA A 175 -9.52 -15.35 -1.44
CA ALA A 175 -9.79 -16.48 -0.55
C ALA A 175 -10.25 -16.05 0.84
N GLN A 176 -9.70 -14.95 1.39
CA GLN A 176 -10.15 -14.37 2.66
C GLN A 176 -11.60 -13.88 2.58
N ILE A 177 -11.94 -13.12 1.53
CA ILE A 177 -13.29 -12.61 1.28
C ILE A 177 -14.28 -13.78 1.09
N LEU A 178 -13.93 -14.77 0.27
CA LEU A 178 -14.78 -15.94 0.00
C LEU A 178 -15.04 -16.76 1.27
N LYS A 179 -14.03 -16.98 2.11
CA LYS A 179 -14.18 -17.69 3.39
C LYS A 179 -15.17 -17.00 4.33
N LYS A 180 -15.41 -15.69 4.16
CA LYS A 180 -16.32 -14.89 4.97
C LYS A 180 -17.73 -14.79 4.38
N ASN A 181 -17.98 -15.41 3.23
CA ASN A 181 -19.26 -15.33 2.52
C ASN A 181 -19.74 -13.89 2.28
N LEU A 182 -18.80 -12.97 2.02
CA LEU A 182 -19.14 -11.57 1.76
C LEU A 182 -19.65 -11.39 0.31
N PRO A 183 -20.59 -10.46 0.08
CA PRO A 183 -21.06 -10.17 -1.27
C PRO A 183 -19.93 -9.53 -2.09
N LEU A 184 -19.45 -10.24 -3.12
CA LEU A 184 -18.31 -9.81 -3.93
C LEU A 184 -18.53 -8.45 -4.61
N SER A 185 -19.78 -8.10 -4.93
CA SER A 185 -20.16 -6.81 -5.49
C SER A 185 -19.87 -5.62 -4.58
N ASN A 186 -19.75 -5.87 -3.27
CA ASN A 186 -19.49 -4.87 -2.25
C ASN A 186 -18.08 -5.02 -1.64
N CYS A 187 -17.22 -5.81 -2.27
CA CYS A 187 -15.86 -6.01 -1.82
C CYS A 187 -14.89 -5.26 -2.74
N ILE A 188 -13.85 -4.67 -2.13
CA ILE A 188 -12.75 -4.00 -2.82
C ILE A 188 -11.45 -4.61 -2.32
N ILE A 189 -10.55 -4.97 -3.22
CA ILE A 189 -9.18 -5.34 -2.89
C ILE A 189 -8.27 -4.18 -3.31
N LEU A 190 -7.63 -3.55 -2.32
CA LEU A 190 -6.66 -2.48 -2.49
C LEU A 190 -5.24 -3.03 -2.30
N ILE A 191 -4.47 -3.02 -3.38
CA ILE A 191 -3.08 -3.49 -3.39
C ILE A 191 -2.18 -2.27 -3.53
N PHE A 192 -1.48 -1.95 -2.45
CA PHE A 192 -0.38 -0.99 -2.50
C PHE A 192 0.88 -1.68 -2.99
N THR A 193 1.68 -1.00 -3.78
CA THR A 193 2.94 -1.57 -4.24
C THR A 193 4.00 -0.52 -4.41
N HIS A 194 5.24 -0.87 -4.06
CA HIS A 194 6.40 -0.04 -4.37
C HIS A 194 6.70 -0.13 -5.87
N LEU A 195 5.93 0.64 -6.63
CA LEU A 195 6.25 0.95 -8.00
C LEU A 195 6.98 2.28 -7.96
N GLU A 196 8.25 2.28 -8.34
CA GLU A 196 8.91 3.53 -8.72
C GLU A 196 8.35 3.91 -10.09
N GLU A 197 7.19 4.54 -10.05
CA GLU A 197 6.41 4.97 -11.21
C GLU A 197 7.05 6.13 -11.97
N THR A 198 8.25 6.54 -11.55
CA THR A 198 9.05 7.58 -12.19
C THR A 198 9.59 7.15 -13.55
N HIS A 199 9.53 5.86 -13.91
CA HIS A 199 9.90 5.43 -15.25
C HIS A 199 8.72 5.55 -16.23
N GLU A 200 8.37 6.78 -16.65
CA GLU A 200 7.28 7.10 -17.59
C GLU A 200 7.26 6.20 -18.84
N ALA A 201 8.45 5.79 -19.32
CA ALA A 201 8.57 4.87 -20.44
C ALA A 201 7.97 3.47 -20.16
N TRP A 202 7.97 2.98 -18.92
CA TRP A 202 7.34 1.71 -18.57
C TRP A 202 5.82 1.80 -18.74
N PHE A 203 5.18 2.87 -18.27
CA PHE A 203 3.75 3.11 -18.47
C PHE A 203 3.36 3.23 -19.95
N LYS A 204 4.19 3.93 -20.74
CA LYS A 204 3.90 4.19 -22.16
C LYS A 204 4.15 2.96 -23.05
N HIS A 205 5.15 2.15 -22.73
CA HIS A 205 5.68 1.14 -23.65
C HIS A 205 5.51 -0.32 -23.18
N ALA A 206 5.29 -0.60 -21.89
CA ALA A 206 4.99 -1.96 -21.45
C ALA A 206 3.52 -2.28 -21.75
N LYS A 207 3.24 -2.84 -22.94
CA LYS A 207 1.91 -3.31 -23.34
C LYS A 207 1.96 -4.78 -23.72
N ILE A 208 1.01 -5.56 -23.21
CA ILE A 208 0.73 -6.93 -23.62
C ILE A 208 -0.57 -6.87 -24.41
N ASP A 209 -0.54 -7.26 -25.68
CA ASP A 209 -1.70 -7.18 -26.59
C ASP A 209 -2.33 -5.77 -26.63
N GLY A 210 -1.49 -4.73 -26.59
CA GLY A 210 -1.92 -3.33 -26.61
C GLY A 210 -2.40 -2.75 -25.27
N ILE A 211 -2.46 -3.55 -24.20
CA ILE A 211 -2.95 -3.14 -22.87
C ILE A 211 -1.82 -3.17 -21.84
N HIS A 212 -1.79 -2.19 -20.94
CA HIS A 212 -0.84 -2.17 -19.83
C HIS A 212 -1.02 -3.40 -18.90
N PRO A 213 0.04 -4.13 -18.52
CA PRO A 213 -0.07 -5.36 -17.73
C PRO A 213 -0.88 -5.23 -16.44
N ILE A 214 -0.68 -4.15 -15.66
CA ILE A 214 -1.43 -3.93 -14.42
C ILE A 214 -2.90 -3.64 -14.73
N LEU A 215 -3.18 -2.88 -15.80
CA LEU A 215 -4.56 -2.61 -16.21
C LEU A 215 -5.24 -3.91 -16.61
N ASN A 216 -4.60 -4.74 -17.43
CA ASN A 216 -5.12 -6.05 -17.83
C ASN A 216 -5.38 -6.93 -16.60
N PHE A 217 -4.45 -6.96 -15.65
CA PHE A 217 -4.65 -7.65 -14.37
C PHE A 217 -5.90 -7.13 -13.66
N VAL A 218 -6.01 -5.83 -13.41
CA VAL A 218 -7.13 -5.24 -12.66
C VAL A 218 -8.48 -5.48 -13.34
N ILE A 219 -8.58 -5.29 -14.66
CA ILE A 219 -9.86 -5.45 -15.38
C ILE A 219 -10.31 -6.91 -15.49
N THR A 220 -9.40 -7.88 -15.32
CA THR A 220 -9.73 -9.31 -15.39
C THR A 220 -10.14 -9.91 -14.05
N GLN A 221 -10.04 -9.15 -12.94
CA GLN A 221 -10.43 -9.64 -11.62
C GLN A 221 -11.95 -9.67 -11.42
N LYS A 222 -12.40 -10.61 -10.58
CA LYS A 222 -13.82 -10.80 -10.22
C LYS A 222 -14.29 -9.79 -9.18
N ILE A 223 -13.43 -9.54 -8.19
CA ILE A 223 -13.65 -8.53 -7.14
C ILE A 223 -13.06 -7.22 -7.64
N ALA A 224 -13.72 -6.11 -7.31
CA ALA A 224 -13.22 -4.79 -7.61
C ALA A 224 -11.79 -4.63 -7.05
N THR A 225 -10.83 -4.40 -7.93
CA THR A 225 -9.41 -4.36 -7.57
C THR A 225 -8.84 -3.01 -7.92
N ILE A 226 -8.02 -2.49 -7.00
CA ILE A 226 -7.28 -1.26 -7.17
C ILE A 226 -5.81 -1.58 -6.89
N VAL A 227 -4.92 -1.26 -7.83
CA VAL A 227 -3.48 -1.27 -7.62
C VAL A 227 -3.01 0.18 -7.58
N HIS A 228 -2.30 0.55 -6.52
CA HIS A 228 -1.78 1.89 -6.31
C HIS A 228 -0.27 1.84 -6.05
N GLY A 229 0.51 2.41 -6.95
CA GLY A 229 1.94 2.59 -6.76
C GLY A 229 2.25 3.68 -5.75
N ILE A 230 2.94 3.34 -4.67
CA ILE A 230 3.43 4.25 -3.65
C ILE A 230 4.69 3.68 -3.00
N SER A 231 5.56 4.54 -2.46
CA SER A 231 6.53 4.12 -1.45
C SER A 231 5.95 4.32 -0.05
N VAL A 232 5.86 3.22 0.71
CA VAL A 232 5.26 3.18 2.06
C VAL A 232 5.96 4.14 3.03
N TYR A 233 7.26 4.36 2.81
CA TYR A 233 8.14 5.09 3.72
C TYR A 233 8.71 6.37 3.10
N GLU A 234 8.44 6.62 1.81
CA GLU A 234 8.88 7.80 1.05
C GLU A 234 7.78 8.25 0.05
N PRO A 235 6.59 8.68 0.50
CA PRO A 235 5.53 9.04 -0.44
C PRO A 235 5.86 10.36 -1.15
N GLU A 236 6.34 10.30 -2.40
CA GLU A 236 6.48 11.51 -3.23
C GLU A 236 5.09 12.11 -3.52
N PRO A 237 4.82 13.38 -3.13
CA PRO A 237 3.56 14.07 -3.45
C PRO A 237 3.30 14.20 -4.96
N THR A 238 4.38 14.11 -5.76
CA THR A 238 4.42 14.20 -7.23
C THR A 238 4.56 12.85 -7.91
N SER A 239 4.76 11.76 -7.18
CA SER A 239 4.68 10.44 -7.81
C SER A 239 3.26 10.28 -8.30
N LEU A 240 3.12 10.24 -9.63
CA LEU A 240 1.87 9.95 -10.32
C LEU A 240 1.50 8.50 -10.02
N GLY A 241 1.10 8.25 -8.77
CA GLY A 241 0.49 7.04 -8.25
C GLY A 241 -0.47 6.47 -9.28
N GLY A 242 -0.01 5.56 -10.13
CA GLY A 242 -0.75 4.97 -11.21
C GLY A 242 -1.87 4.16 -10.60
N VAL A 243 -3.07 4.75 -10.52
CA VAL A 243 -4.24 4.04 -10.04
C VAL A 243 -4.80 3.23 -11.21
N PHE A 244 -4.64 1.92 -11.12
CA PHE A 244 -5.32 0.98 -12.00
C PHE A 244 -6.49 0.38 -11.21
N GLY A 245 -7.73 0.66 -11.64
CA GLY A 245 -8.94 0.28 -10.92
C GLY A 245 -10.01 -0.32 -11.84
N LYS A 246 -10.68 -1.39 -11.39
CA LYS A 246 -11.95 -1.86 -11.96
C LYS A 246 -12.99 -1.84 -10.85
N LEU A 247 -13.88 -0.86 -10.92
CA LEU A 247 -15.19 -0.90 -10.27
C LEU A 247 -16.17 -0.62 -11.41
N ASN A 248 -17.11 -1.52 -11.70
CA ASN A 248 -18.04 -1.32 -12.83
C ASN A 248 -18.99 -0.10 -12.63
N THR A 249 -18.95 0.57 -11.47
CA THR A 249 -19.59 1.88 -11.21
C THR A 249 -18.65 3.08 -11.33
N PHE A 250 -17.35 2.85 -11.57
CA PHE A 250 -16.36 3.90 -11.77
C PHE A 250 -15.81 3.74 -13.18
N ALA A 251 -16.32 4.55 -14.11
CA ALA A 251 -15.65 4.76 -15.38
C ALA A 251 -14.33 5.51 -15.09
N TRP A 252 -13.26 4.78 -14.82
CA TRP A 252 -11.92 5.34 -14.62
C TRP A 252 -11.37 5.79 -15.98
N LYS A 253 -11.71 7.00 -16.40
CA LYS A 253 -10.88 7.76 -17.35
C LYS A 253 -9.78 8.46 -16.55
N ASN A 254 -8.66 7.79 -16.30
CA ASN A 254 -7.41 8.52 -16.09
C ASN A 254 -6.85 8.86 -17.47
N TYR A 255 -7.26 10.00 -18.02
CA TYR A 255 -6.39 10.71 -18.95
C TYR A 255 -5.46 11.56 -18.09
N SER A 256 -4.17 11.24 -18.15
CA SER A 256 -3.10 12.15 -17.81
C SER A 256 -3.33 13.47 -18.56
N ASN A 257 -3.94 14.45 -17.90
CA ASN A 257 -3.98 15.85 -18.27
C ASN A 257 -4.68 16.65 -17.16
N GLN A 258 -4.04 16.79 -16.01
CA GLN A 258 -4.23 17.97 -15.18
C GLN A 258 -2.85 18.45 -14.75
N LYS A 259 -2.45 19.58 -15.36
CA LYS A 259 -1.32 20.39 -14.93
C LYS A 259 -1.66 20.93 -13.53
N PHE A 260 -0.74 20.76 -12.60
CA PHE A 260 -0.56 21.67 -11.47
C PHE A 260 0.79 22.35 -11.67
#